data_AF-K1S668-F1
#
_entry.id   AF-K1S668-F1
#
_cell.length_a   1.000
_cell.length_b   1.000
_cell.length_c   1.000
_cell.angle_alpha   90.00
_cell.angle_beta   90.00
_cell.angle_gamma   90.00
#
_symmetry.space_group_name_H-M   'P 1'
#
loop_
_entity.id
_entity.type
_entity.pdbx_description
1 polymer ?
#
loop_
_entity_poly.entity_id
_entity_poly.type
_entity_poly.pdbx_seq_one_letter_code
_entity_poly.pdbx_strand_id
1 'polypeptide(L)'
;LKSDSKINFQDVEDCLVLVSSSFSTQTSYENQTKKAITNKFIQEAMTDFLRHQLEVYFIENRIDAEKIAEQVLINMRSRVKAESTRLNIKKTLQSGNSMTDRIEKFVDCRSKDVSEREIFIVEGDSALGACKQARDSAFQAVMPVRGKILNCLKAEYPKIFKNDIITDLIKVLGCGVEVSSKANKNLSLFNMDNLRWSKVIICTDADVDGYQIRTLILTMIYRLMPTLIKEGKVFIAESPLYEITCKDETWFCYTEKEKQDALLEIGDRKYTIQRSKGLGENEPEMMWL
;
A
#
# COMPACT_ATOMS: atom_id res chain seq x y z
N LEU A 1 -9.78 -8.31 35.37
CA LEU A 1 -11.05 -7.74 34.85
C LEU A 1 -11.23 -6.24 35.12
N LYS A 2 -10.77 -5.64 36.23
CA LYS A 2 -10.87 -4.18 36.47
C LYS A 2 -9.82 -3.29 35.77
N SER A 3 -8.87 -3.87 35.03
CA SER A 3 -7.78 -3.15 34.36
C SER A 3 -7.80 -3.25 32.82
N ASP A 4 -8.76 -3.98 32.27
CA ASP A 4 -8.87 -4.19 30.83
C ASP A 4 -9.78 -3.10 30.23
N SER A 5 -9.40 -2.54 29.08
CA SER A 5 -10.20 -1.50 28.42
C SER A 5 -11.43 -2.11 27.73
N LYS A 6 -12.37 -1.25 27.30
CA LYS A 6 -13.58 -1.67 26.61
C LYS A 6 -13.25 -2.41 25.31
N ILE A 7 -13.92 -3.55 25.09
CA ILE A 7 -13.88 -4.29 23.82
C ILE A 7 -14.67 -3.50 22.78
N ASN A 8 -14.07 -3.32 21.60
CA ASN A 8 -14.69 -2.66 20.45
C ASN A 8 -14.94 -3.68 19.33
N PHE A 9 -15.74 -3.31 18.32
CA PHE A 9 -16.05 -4.18 17.19
C PHE A 9 -14.79 -4.68 16.45
N GLN A 10 -13.78 -3.81 16.29
CA GLN A 10 -12.51 -4.17 15.65
C GLN A 10 -11.79 -5.33 16.35
N ASP A 11 -11.96 -5.48 17.67
CA ASP A 11 -11.35 -6.58 18.43
C ASP A 11 -12.01 -7.93 18.10
N VAL A 12 -13.25 -7.91 17.60
CA VAL A 12 -14.05 -9.08 17.19
C VAL A 12 -13.91 -9.33 15.68
N GLU A 13 -13.93 -8.28 14.87
CA GLU A 13 -13.87 -8.31 13.40
C GLU A 13 -12.65 -9.10 12.90
N ASP A 14 -11.47 -8.88 13.51
CA ASP A 14 -10.22 -9.53 13.13
C ASP A 14 -10.26 -11.08 13.18
N CYS A 15 -11.21 -11.65 13.93
CA CYS A 15 -11.38 -13.10 14.06
C CYS A 15 -12.75 -13.60 13.59
N LEU A 16 -13.52 -12.75 12.91
CA LEU A 16 -14.88 -13.07 12.46
C LEU A 16 -14.90 -13.28 10.95
N VAL A 17 -15.33 -14.47 10.52
CA VAL A 17 -15.78 -14.71 9.15
C VAL A 17 -17.27 -15.00 9.22
N LEU A 18 -18.07 -14.10 8.65
CA LEU A 18 -19.52 -14.18 8.68
C LEU A 18 -20.07 -14.21 7.25
N VAL A 19 -20.92 -15.20 6.97
CA VAL A 19 -21.76 -15.24 5.79
C VAL A 19 -23.21 -15.17 6.26
N SER A 20 -23.95 -14.18 5.79
CA SER A 20 -25.35 -13.99 6.13
C SER A 20 -26.20 -14.04 4.86
N SER A 21 -27.28 -14.80 4.91
CA SER A 21 -28.29 -14.88 3.86
C SER A 21 -29.65 -14.65 4.50
N SER A 22 -30.42 -13.71 3.95
CA SER A 22 -31.75 -13.38 4.45
C SER A 22 -32.73 -13.26 3.30
N PHE A 23 -33.96 -13.70 3.55
CA PHE A 23 -35.07 -13.58 2.61
C PHE A 23 -36.08 -12.61 3.21
N SER A 24 -36.44 -11.57 2.47
CA SER A 24 -37.45 -10.60 2.89
C SER A 24 -38.35 -10.25 1.72
N THR A 25 -39.65 -10.17 2.00
CA THR A 25 -40.69 -9.72 1.06
C THR A 25 -40.79 -8.20 1.01
N GLN A 26 -40.17 -7.49 1.95
CA GLN A 26 -40.13 -6.03 2.02
C GLN A 26 -38.68 -5.56 2.11
N THR A 27 -38.10 -5.12 0.98
CA THR A 27 -36.72 -4.63 0.92
C THR A 27 -36.62 -3.26 0.27
N SER A 28 -35.80 -2.41 0.87
CA SER A 28 -35.44 -1.08 0.43
C SER A 28 -33.93 -0.99 0.40
N TYR A 29 -33.38 -0.51 -0.71
CA TYR A 29 -31.94 -0.39 -0.91
C TYR A 29 -31.52 1.07 -0.91
N GLU A 30 -30.30 1.35 -0.44
CA GLU A 30 -29.75 2.71 -0.40
C GLU A 30 -29.51 3.28 -1.80
N ASN A 31 -29.16 2.42 -2.76
CA ASN A 31 -28.82 2.82 -4.13
C ASN A 31 -29.25 1.76 -5.15
N GLN A 32 -29.26 2.15 -6.44
CA GLN A 32 -29.63 1.28 -7.55
C GLN A 32 -28.75 0.02 -7.65
N THR A 33 -27.51 0.09 -7.17
CA THR A 33 -26.58 -1.06 -7.15
C THR A 33 -26.91 -2.07 -6.05
N LYS A 34 -27.92 -1.80 -5.21
CA LYS A 34 -28.43 -2.69 -4.15
C LYS A 34 -27.34 -3.18 -3.19
N LYS A 35 -26.32 -2.35 -2.94
CA LYS A 35 -25.17 -2.71 -2.08
C LYS A 35 -25.50 -2.74 -0.59
N ALA A 36 -26.43 -1.90 -0.14
CA ALA A 36 -26.85 -1.80 1.25
C ALA A 36 -28.37 -1.75 1.38
N ILE A 37 -28.89 -2.40 2.43
CA ILE A 37 -30.31 -2.43 2.78
C ILE A 37 -30.55 -1.39 3.87
N THR A 38 -31.63 -0.60 3.76
CA THR A 38 -31.97 0.48 4.71
C THR A 38 -33.12 0.13 5.66
N ASN A 39 -33.69 -1.09 5.55
CA ASN A 39 -34.80 -1.52 6.38
C ASN A 39 -34.39 -1.75 7.83
N LYS A 40 -34.73 -0.80 8.69
CA LYS A 40 -34.49 -0.87 10.15
C LYS A 40 -35.06 -2.15 10.79
N PHE A 41 -36.23 -2.60 10.35
CA PHE A 41 -36.86 -3.81 10.90
C PHE A 41 -36.02 -5.08 10.63
N ILE A 42 -35.35 -5.16 9.47
CA ILE A 42 -34.46 -6.30 9.16
C ILE A 42 -33.25 -6.27 10.07
N GLN A 43 -32.66 -5.08 10.29
CA GLN A 43 -31.54 -4.92 11.21
C GLN A 43 -31.91 -5.33 12.64
N GLU A 44 -33.06 -4.87 13.14
CA GLU A 44 -33.56 -5.21 14.49
C GLU A 44 -33.79 -6.71 14.63
N ALA A 45 -34.54 -7.31 13.69
CA ALA A 45 -34.82 -8.74 13.69
C ALA A 45 -33.55 -9.61 13.62
N MET A 46 -32.61 -9.26 12.75
CA MET A 46 -31.32 -9.98 12.66
C MET A 46 -30.46 -9.80 13.91
N THR A 47 -30.48 -8.62 14.52
CA THR A 47 -29.74 -8.36 15.77
C THR A 47 -30.27 -9.21 16.91
N ASP A 48 -31.59 -9.27 17.08
CA ASP A 48 -32.22 -10.07 18.14
C ASP A 48 -32.06 -11.57 17.89
N PHE A 49 -32.21 -12.02 16.64
CA PHE A 49 -31.95 -13.40 16.24
C PHE A 49 -30.51 -13.82 16.56
N LEU A 50 -29.52 -13.06 16.08
CA LEU A 50 -28.10 -13.37 16.30
C LEU A 50 -27.74 -13.32 17.79
N ARG A 51 -28.26 -12.34 18.54
CA ARG A 51 -28.02 -12.25 19.98
C ARG A 51 -28.52 -13.51 20.70
N HIS A 52 -29.75 -13.92 20.43
CA HIS A 52 -30.33 -15.09 21.07
C HIS A 52 -29.59 -16.38 20.68
N GLN A 53 -29.28 -16.57 19.39
CA GLN A 53 -28.56 -17.77 18.94
C GLN A 53 -27.14 -17.85 19.50
N LEU A 54 -26.42 -16.72 19.56
CA LEU A 54 -25.08 -16.67 20.16
C LEU A 54 -25.13 -16.95 21.67
N GLU A 55 -26.16 -16.44 22.37
CA GLU A 55 -26.36 -16.72 23.80
C GLU A 55 -26.56 -18.22 24.04
N VAL A 56 -27.46 -18.86 23.31
CA VAL A 56 -27.69 -20.31 23.39
C VAL A 56 -26.41 -21.07 23.06
N TYR A 57 -25.75 -20.73 21.95
CA TYR A 57 -24.53 -21.39 21.51
C TYR A 57 -23.41 -21.31 22.55
N PHE A 58 -23.18 -20.13 23.16
CA PHE A 58 -22.14 -19.97 24.16
C PHE A 58 -22.44 -20.66 25.49
N ILE A 59 -23.72 -20.80 25.86
CA ILE A 59 -24.13 -21.59 27.03
C ILE A 59 -23.88 -23.07 26.80
N GLU A 60 -24.25 -23.59 25.63
CA GLU A 60 -24.10 -25.00 25.28
C GLU A 60 -22.64 -25.39 25.01
N ASN A 61 -21.86 -24.51 24.38
CA ASN A 61 -20.49 -24.77 23.93
C ASN A 61 -19.47 -23.96 24.74
N ARG A 62 -19.47 -24.17 26.06
CA ARG A 62 -18.64 -23.39 26.99
C ARG A 62 -17.15 -23.35 26.64
N ILE A 63 -16.57 -24.47 26.24
CA ILE A 63 -15.13 -24.56 25.91
C ILE A 63 -14.80 -23.66 24.72
N ASP A 64 -15.65 -23.65 23.69
CA ASP A 64 -15.40 -22.84 22.50
C ASP A 64 -15.73 -21.36 22.76
N ALA A 65 -16.74 -21.07 23.57
CA ALA A 65 -17.03 -19.71 24.04
C ALA A 65 -15.85 -19.10 24.81
N GLU A 66 -15.22 -19.87 25.71
CA GLU A 66 -14.03 -19.44 26.44
C GLU A 66 -12.86 -19.15 25.49
N LYS A 67 -12.59 -20.03 24.51
CA LYS A 67 -11.54 -19.79 23.50
C LYS A 67 -11.79 -18.54 22.66
N ILE A 68 -13.04 -18.32 22.21
CA ILE A 68 -13.42 -17.15 21.43
C ILE A 68 -13.23 -15.88 22.27
N ALA A 69 -13.70 -15.88 23.53
CA ALA A 69 -13.53 -14.75 24.44
C ALA A 69 -12.05 -14.45 24.72
N GLU A 70 -11.22 -15.48 24.93
CA GLU A 70 -9.77 -15.32 25.10
C GLU A 70 -9.13 -14.68 23.87
N GLN A 71 -9.50 -15.12 22.67
CA GLN A 71 -8.97 -14.55 21.43
C GLN A 71 -9.36 -13.07 21.27
N VAL A 72 -10.62 -12.71 21.55
CA VAL A 72 -11.08 -11.32 21.53
C VAL A 72 -10.34 -10.47 22.57
N LEU A 73 -10.09 -11.01 23.77
CA LEU A 73 -9.30 -10.33 24.80
C LEU A 73 -7.84 -10.11 24.38
N ILE A 74 -7.24 -11.06 23.67
CA ILE A 74 -5.89 -10.91 23.09
C ILE A 74 -5.87 -9.77 22.07
N ASN A 75 -6.88 -9.69 21.21
CA ASN A 75 -7.00 -8.63 20.20
C ASN A 75 -7.15 -7.26 20.88
N MET A 76 -8.08 -7.13 21.83
CA MET A 76 -8.30 -5.91 22.62
C MET A 76 -7.02 -5.44 23.32
N ARG A 77 -6.33 -6.35 24.04
CA ARG A 77 -5.08 -5.99 24.73
C ARG A 77 -4.00 -5.54 23.75
N SER A 78 -3.96 -6.13 22.55
CA SER A 78 -3.02 -5.72 21.50
C SER A 78 -3.34 -4.32 20.99
N ARG A 79 -4.62 -4.00 20.73
CA ARG A 79 -5.07 -2.66 20.33
C ARG A 79 -4.76 -1.61 21.40
N VAL A 80 -5.17 -1.83 22.65
CA VAL A 80 -4.95 -0.89 23.77
C VAL A 80 -3.47 -0.63 23.98
N LYS A 81 -2.64 -1.68 23.92
CA LYS A 81 -1.20 -1.54 24.01
C LYS A 81 -0.66 -0.69 22.85
N ALA A 82 -1.09 -0.95 21.62
CA ALA A 82 -0.66 -0.17 20.47
C ALA A 82 -1.11 1.31 20.54
N GLU A 83 -2.31 1.60 21.03
CA GLU A 83 -2.78 2.96 21.29
C GLU A 83 -1.93 3.67 22.37
N SER A 84 -1.59 2.98 23.46
CA SER A 84 -0.72 3.51 24.52
C SER A 84 0.71 3.77 24.03
N THR A 85 1.24 2.88 23.19
CA THR A 85 2.54 3.05 22.54
C THR A 85 2.52 4.22 21.56
N ARG A 86 1.41 4.43 20.82
CA ARG A 86 1.22 5.60 19.93
C ARG A 86 1.29 6.92 20.69
N LEU A 87 0.66 7.01 21.87
CA LEU A 87 0.72 8.19 22.75
C LEU A 87 2.16 8.49 23.22
N ASN A 88 2.93 7.45 23.54
CA ASN A 88 4.32 7.58 23.97
C ASN A 88 5.26 7.92 22.81
N ILE A 89 5.07 7.32 21.63
CA ILE A 89 5.85 7.61 20.42
C ILE A 89 5.59 9.04 19.94
N LYS A 90 4.35 9.56 20.05
CA LYS A 90 4.04 10.96 19.72
C LYS A 90 4.82 11.96 20.61
N LYS A 91 5.16 11.57 21.85
CA LYS A 91 6.03 12.34 22.74
C LYS A 91 7.52 12.23 22.36
N THR A 92 7.98 11.06 21.91
CA THR A 92 9.39 10.84 21.52
C THR A 92 9.71 11.36 20.11
N LEU A 93 8.74 11.43 19.20
CA LEU A 93 8.92 11.95 17.84
C LEU A 93 8.96 13.49 17.77
N GLN A 94 8.70 14.19 18.88
CA GLN A 94 8.92 15.64 18.99
C GLN A 94 10.38 15.99 19.31
N SER A 95 11.23 15.04 19.70
CA SER A 95 12.68 15.25 19.80
C SER A 95 13.35 14.92 18.46
N GLY A 96 13.83 15.96 17.78
CA GLY A 96 14.35 15.93 16.42
C GLY A 96 15.57 15.02 16.21
N ASN A 97 15.44 14.12 15.24
CA ASN A 97 16.42 13.83 14.20
C ASN A 97 15.77 12.84 13.21
N SER A 98 15.72 13.19 11.93
CA SER A 98 15.02 12.49 10.86
C SER A 98 15.50 11.04 10.71
N MET A 99 14.73 10.09 11.26
CA MET A 99 14.97 8.65 11.14
C MET A 99 15.10 8.16 9.68
N THR A 100 14.62 8.94 8.70
CA THR A 100 14.72 8.64 7.26
C THR A 100 16.10 8.86 6.66
N ASP A 101 16.96 9.69 7.26
CA ASP A 101 18.31 9.94 6.74
C ASP A 101 19.25 8.74 6.95
N ARG A 102 18.78 7.73 7.70
CA ARG A 102 19.50 6.47 7.94
C ARG A 102 19.14 5.36 6.95
N ILE A 103 18.22 5.61 6.02
CA ILE A 103 17.82 4.60 5.03
C ILE A 103 18.81 4.66 3.88
N GLU A 104 19.50 3.55 3.66
CA GLU A 104 20.59 3.46 2.70
C GLU A 104 20.08 3.81 1.28
N LYS A 105 20.74 4.78 0.64
CA LYS A 105 20.46 5.23 -0.74
C LYS A 105 19.07 5.85 -1.00
N PHE A 106 18.27 6.10 0.03
CA PHE A 106 17.09 6.95 -0.10
C PHE A 106 17.52 8.38 -0.48
N VAL A 107 16.86 8.96 -1.48
CA VAL A 107 17.12 10.32 -1.94
C VAL A 107 15.85 11.15 -1.78
N ASP A 108 15.81 11.99 -0.75
CA ASP A 108 14.66 12.85 -0.48
C ASP A 108 14.52 13.99 -1.51
N CYS A 109 13.37 14.66 -1.49
CA CYS A 109 13.08 15.90 -2.20
C CYS A 109 13.24 17.13 -1.27
N ARG A 110 13.33 18.33 -1.85
CA ARG A 110 13.49 19.58 -1.08
C ARG A 110 12.21 20.02 -0.38
N SER A 111 11.07 19.82 -1.03
CA SER A 111 9.76 20.21 -0.50
C SER A 111 9.43 19.46 0.79
N LYS A 112 8.73 20.17 1.68
CA LYS A 112 8.13 19.62 2.91
C LYS A 112 6.60 19.60 2.84
N ASP A 113 6.00 20.12 1.78
CA ASP A 113 4.55 20.08 1.59
C ASP A 113 4.13 18.69 1.10
N VAL A 114 3.39 17.96 1.94
CA VAL A 114 2.91 16.60 1.64
C VAL A 114 2.01 16.56 0.41
N SER A 115 1.33 17.66 0.06
CA SER A 115 0.34 17.69 -1.03
C SER A 115 0.96 17.57 -2.42
N GLU A 116 2.23 17.95 -2.59
CA GLU A 116 2.96 17.89 -3.86
C GLU A 116 4.03 16.79 -3.88
N ARG A 117 4.45 16.29 -2.72
CA ARG A 117 5.56 15.34 -2.63
C ARG A 117 5.22 13.99 -3.26
N GLU A 118 6.14 13.48 -4.07
CA GLU A 118 6.02 12.18 -4.72
C GLU A 118 7.20 11.29 -4.32
N ILE A 119 6.98 9.98 -4.19
CA ILE A 119 8.05 9.00 -3.99
C ILE A 119 8.05 7.97 -5.10
N PHE A 120 9.19 7.83 -5.77
CA PHE A 120 9.44 6.78 -6.75
C PHE A 120 10.17 5.61 -6.10
N ILE A 121 9.56 4.44 -6.09
CA ILE A 121 10.17 3.18 -5.66
C ILE A 121 10.75 2.50 -6.91
N VAL A 122 12.07 2.44 -6.99
CA VAL A 122 12.80 2.02 -8.21
C VAL A 122 13.51 0.69 -8.06
N GLU A 123 13.62 -0.06 -9.15
CA GLU A 123 14.32 -1.34 -9.20
C GLU A 123 15.85 -1.16 -9.23
N GLY A 124 16.50 -1.46 -8.10
CA GLY A 124 17.96 -1.49 -8.01
C GLY A 124 18.65 -0.12 -8.11
N ASP A 125 19.99 -0.17 -8.11
CA ASP A 125 20.84 1.02 -8.13
C ASP A 125 20.97 1.62 -9.53
N SER A 126 20.74 0.83 -10.59
CA SER A 126 20.80 1.30 -11.97
C SER A 126 19.67 2.29 -12.26
N ALA A 127 18.42 1.88 -11.99
CA ALA A 127 17.25 2.76 -12.14
C ALA A 127 17.30 3.95 -11.18
N LEU A 128 17.90 3.80 -9.99
CA LEU A 128 18.14 4.92 -9.08
C LEU A 128 19.00 6.02 -9.72
N GLY A 129 20.08 5.65 -10.41
CA GLY A 129 20.95 6.61 -11.09
C GLY A 129 20.20 7.44 -12.12
N ALA A 130 19.48 6.76 -13.01
CA ALA A 130 18.67 7.39 -14.06
C ALA A 130 17.55 8.27 -13.46
N CYS A 131 16.74 7.73 -12.55
CA CYS A 131 15.63 8.47 -11.94
C CYS A 131 16.12 9.65 -11.09
N LYS A 132 17.28 9.55 -10.44
CA LYS A 132 17.85 10.67 -9.67
C LYS A 132 18.25 11.84 -10.56
N GLN A 133 18.72 11.57 -11.78
CA GLN A 133 19.10 12.60 -12.74
C GLN A 133 17.89 13.20 -13.44
N ALA A 134 16.87 12.38 -13.75
CA ALA A 134 15.67 12.82 -14.46
C ALA A 134 14.65 13.58 -13.57
N ARG A 135 14.55 13.24 -12.28
CA ARG A 135 13.51 13.78 -11.40
C ARG A 135 13.61 15.29 -11.19
N ASP A 136 12.47 15.91 -10.87
CA ASP A 136 12.49 17.21 -10.22
C ASP A 136 12.72 17.04 -8.70
N SER A 137 13.95 17.32 -8.29
CA SER A 137 14.38 17.29 -6.89
C SER A 137 13.62 18.26 -5.96
N ALA A 138 12.81 19.19 -6.50
CA ALA A 138 11.92 20.03 -5.71
C ALA A 138 10.89 19.18 -4.95
N PHE A 139 10.18 18.27 -5.62
CA PHE A 139 9.06 17.53 -5.01
C PHE A 139 9.12 16.00 -5.16
N GLN A 140 10.00 15.47 -6.01
CA GLN A 140 10.09 14.02 -6.26
C GLN A 140 11.24 13.39 -5.49
N ALA A 141 10.96 12.42 -4.64
CA ALA A 141 11.91 11.57 -3.92
C ALA A 141 12.09 10.22 -4.63
N VAL A 142 13.22 9.56 -4.40
CA VAL A 142 13.50 8.23 -4.99
C VAL A 142 14.03 7.27 -3.93
N MET A 143 13.52 6.05 -3.92
CA MET A 143 13.95 4.96 -3.06
C MET A 143 14.23 3.70 -3.88
N PRO A 144 15.47 3.18 -3.89
CA PRO A 144 15.77 1.91 -4.54
C PRO A 144 15.31 0.73 -3.68
N VAL A 145 14.79 -0.31 -4.33
CA VAL A 145 14.62 -1.65 -3.74
C VAL A 145 15.67 -2.59 -4.34
N ARG A 146 16.43 -3.27 -3.46
CA ARG A 146 17.52 -4.17 -3.86
C ARG A 146 17.08 -5.62 -3.74
N GLY A 147 17.28 -6.39 -4.82
CA GLY A 147 16.96 -7.83 -4.85
C GLY A 147 15.45 -8.13 -4.82
N LYS A 148 15.11 -9.42 -4.77
CA LYS A 148 13.70 -9.85 -4.75
C LYS A 148 13.08 -9.58 -3.39
N ILE A 149 12.04 -8.75 -3.38
CA ILE A 149 11.29 -8.40 -2.17
C ILE A 149 10.63 -9.65 -1.58
N LEU A 150 10.59 -9.74 -0.26
CA LEU A 150 9.91 -10.84 0.43
C LEU A 150 8.41 -10.85 0.05
N ASN A 151 7.91 -11.99 -0.41
CA ASN A 151 6.48 -12.15 -0.65
C ASN A 151 5.73 -12.11 0.68
N CYS A 152 5.17 -10.93 0.99
CA CYS A 152 4.45 -10.69 2.22
C CYS A 152 3.17 -11.53 2.31
N LEU A 153 2.53 -11.91 1.19
CA LEU A 153 1.31 -12.72 1.21
C LEU A 153 1.58 -14.13 1.76
N LYS A 154 2.76 -14.69 1.50
CA LYS A 154 3.16 -16.04 1.95
C LYS A 154 3.95 -16.05 3.27
N ALA A 155 4.35 -14.89 3.79
CA ALA A 155 5.20 -14.78 4.96
C ALA A 155 4.41 -14.39 6.21
N GLU A 156 4.82 -14.91 7.37
CA GLU A 156 4.28 -14.48 8.66
C GLU A 156 4.81 -13.11 9.07
N TYR A 157 4.04 -12.36 9.85
CA TYR A 157 4.40 -11.01 10.32
C TYR A 157 5.79 -10.90 10.97
N PRO A 158 6.25 -11.83 11.83
CA PRO A 158 7.60 -11.75 12.40
C PRO A 158 8.71 -11.80 11.34
N LYS A 159 8.50 -12.51 10.23
CA LYS A 159 9.45 -12.58 9.12
C LYS A 159 9.38 -11.31 8.26
N ILE A 160 8.18 -10.79 8.04
CA ILE A 160 7.95 -9.53 7.31
C ILE A 160 8.66 -8.37 8.01
N PHE A 161 8.45 -8.20 9.32
CA PHE A 161 9.01 -7.08 10.08
C PHE A 161 10.49 -7.22 10.44
N LYS A 162 11.11 -8.37 10.14
CA LYS A 162 12.56 -8.56 10.18
C LYS A 162 13.24 -8.30 8.84
N ASN A 163 12.47 -8.09 7.76
CA ASN A 163 13.04 -7.82 6.45
C ASN A 163 13.35 -6.33 6.30
N ASP A 164 14.63 -6.00 6.12
CA ASP A 164 15.10 -4.62 6.07
C ASP A 164 14.41 -3.80 4.98
N ILE A 165 14.27 -4.34 3.76
CA ILE A 165 13.62 -3.67 2.62
C ILE A 165 12.18 -3.27 2.98
N ILE A 166 11.41 -4.19 3.57
CA ILE A 166 10.04 -3.92 4.00
C ILE A 166 10.01 -2.86 5.10
N THR A 167 10.88 -2.98 6.10
CA THR A 167 10.91 -2.00 7.20
C THR A 167 11.31 -0.61 6.74
N ASP A 168 12.22 -0.51 5.77
CA ASP A 168 12.66 0.75 5.20
C ASP A 168 11.56 1.38 4.35
N LEU A 169 10.84 0.60 3.54
CA LEU A 169 9.68 1.08 2.80
C LEU A 169 8.61 1.65 3.75
N ILE A 170 8.30 0.94 4.85
CA ILE A 170 7.34 1.44 5.86
C ILE A 170 7.82 2.75 6.49
N LYS A 171 9.12 2.88 6.80
CA LYS A 171 9.70 4.11 7.37
C LYS A 171 9.64 5.28 6.38
N VAL A 172 9.95 5.05 5.11
CA VAL A 172 9.88 6.07 4.05
C VAL A 172 8.45 6.54 3.86
N LEU A 173 7.48 5.63 3.77
CA LEU A 173 6.07 5.98 3.64
C LEU A 173 5.55 6.76 4.85
N GLY A 174 5.96 6.38 6.06
CA GLY A 174 5.71 7.13 7.29
C GLY A 174 4.31 6.97 7.89
N CYS A 175 3.37 6.38 7.15
CA CYS A 175 1.99 6.18 7.59
C CYS A 175 1.81 5.04 8.59
N GLY A 176 2.81 4.17 8.81
CA GLY A 176 2.67 2.98 9.66
C GLY A 176 2.00 1.80 8.94
N VAL A 177 1.55 0.79 9.70
CA VAL A 177 0.91 -0.44 9.15
C VAL A 177 -0.44 -0.73 9.82
N GLU A 178 -1.40 -1.23 9.04
CA GLU A 178 -2.79 -1.51 9.46
C GLU A 178 -2.91 -2.82 10.25
N VAL A 179 -1.89 -3.66 10.16
CA VAL A 179 -1.88 -4.98 10.81
C VAL A 179 -1.48 -4.86 12.29
N SER A 180 -2.19 -5.53 13.18
CA SER A 180 -1.86 -5.63 14.61
C SER A 180 -1.18 -6.97 14.90
N SER A 181 0.10 -6.97 15.30
CA SER A 181 0.81 -8.21 15.66
C SER A 181 1.83 -7.97 16.75
N LYS A 182 2.04 -8.92 17.67
CA LYS A 182 3.09 -8.81 18.72
C LYS A 182 4.49 -8.51 18.16
N ALA A 183 4.74 -8.82 16.88
CA ALA A 183 6.00 -8.56 16.18
C ALA A 183 6.19 -7.10 15.72
N ASN A 184 5.14 -6.28 15.68
CA ASN A 184 5.18 -4.90 15.20
C ASN A 184 5.31 -3.85 16.32
N LYS A 185 5.65 -4.23 17.56
CA LYS A 185 5.65 -3.33 18.74
C LYS A 185 6.43 -2.02 18.57
N ASN A 186 7.40 -1.99 17.65
CA ASN A 186 8.23 -0.82 17.36
C ASN A 186 7.78 -0.04 16.10
N LEU A 187 6.79 -0.56 15.37
CA LEU A 187 6.22 0.05 14.18
C LEU A 187 4.95 0.82 14.55
N SER A 188 4.81 2.00 13.99
CA SER A 188 3.62 2.83 14.17
C SER A 188 2.38 2.15 13.59
N LEU A 189 1.26 2.24 14.30
CA LEU A 189 -0.06 1.93 13.75
C LEU A 189 -0.34 2.83 12.54
N PHE A 190 -1.09 2.30 11.59
CA PHE A 190 -1.48 3.04 10.40
C PHE A 190 -2.26 4.31 10.74
N ASN A 191 -1.86 5.42 10.11
CA ASN A 191 -2.59 6.66 10.05
C ASN A 191 -2.31 7.32 8.70
N MET A 192 -3.36 7.60 7.93
CA MET A 192 -3.24 8.25 6.63
C MET A 192 -2.65 9.66 6.74
N ASP A 193 -2.98 10.40 7.81
CA ASP A 193 -2.48 11.77 8.02
C ASP A 193 -0.95 11.82 8.21
N ASN A 194 -0.33 10.68 8.51
CA ASN A 194 1.13 10.58 8.66
C ASN A 194 1.84 10.21 7.35
N LEU A 195 1.10 9.90 6.28
CA LEU A 195 1.68 9.62 4.97
C LEU A 195 2.47 10.85 4.50
N ARG A 196 3.73 10.65 4.12
CA ARG A 196 4.63 11.75 3.75
C ARG A 196 4.53 12.17 2.29
N TRP A 197 3.70 11.50 1.52
CA TRP A 197 3.68 11.54 0.06
C TRP A 197 2.25 11.72 -0.45
N SER A 198 2.07 12.63 -1.40
CA SER A 198 0.86 12.76 -2.20
C SER A 198 0.67 11.55 -3.10
N LYS A 199 1.76 11.06 -3.71
CA LYS A 199 1.80 9.89 -4.59
C LYS A 199 2.93 8.94 -4.25
N VAL A 200 2.62 7.64 -4.24
CA VAL A 200 3.57 6.53 -4.14
C VAL A 200 3.64 5.85 -5.49
N ILE A 201 4.74 6.02 -6.20
CA ILE A 201 4.89 5.61 -7.61
C ILE A 201 5.85 4.43 -7.67
N ILE A 202 5.39 3.30 -8.22
CA ILE A 202 6.21 2.11 -8.45
C ILE A 202 6.79 2.21 -9.85
N CYS A 203 8.11 2.34 -9.95
CA CYS A 203 8.83 2.53 -11.20
C CYS A 203 9.80 1.35 -11.40
N THR A 204 9.35 0.34 -12.15
CA THR A 204 10.13 -0.89 -12.41
C THR A 204 10.28 -1.09 -13.91
N ASP A 205 11.27 -1.87 -14.30
CA ASP A 205 11.52 -2.17 -15.70
C ASP A 205 10.33 -2.90 -16.35
N ALA A 206 10.18 -2.73 -17.66
CA ALA A 206 9.12 -3.34 -18.47
C ALA A 206 9.47 -4.79 -18.88
N ASP A 207 10.04 -5.56 -17.95
CA ASP A 207 10.46 -6.93 -18.14
C ASP A 207 9.87 -7.88 -17.07
N VAL A 208 10.19 -9.18 -17.18
CA VAL A 208 9.61 -10.21 -16.31
C VAL A 208 10.00 -10.03 -14.84
N ASP A 209 11.23 -9.58 -14.57
CA ASP A 209 11.71 -9.36 -13.20
C ASP A 209 11.10 -8.07 -12.61
N GLY A 210 10.97 -7.01 -13.39
CA GLY A 210 10.29 -5.77 -13.01
C GLY A 210 8.80 -5.99 -12.72
N TYR A 211 8.09 -6.78 -13.54
CA TYR A 211 6.71 -7.17 -13.23
C TYR A 211 6.61 -7.98 -11.92
N GLN A 212 7.60 -8.83 -11.64
CA GLN A 212 7.65 -9.58 -10.39
C GLN A 212 7.86 -8.65 -9.18
N ILE A 213 8.81 -7.72 -9.25
CA ILE A 213 9.09 -6.76 -8.18
C ILE A 213 7.88 -5.85 -7.94
N ARG A 214 7.28 -5.31 -9.02
CA ARG A 214 6.05 -4.53 -8.98
C ARG A 214 4.95 -5.27 -8.22
N THR A 215 4.74 -6.54 -8.55
CA THR A 215 3.75 -7.40 -7.88
C THR A 215 4.07 -7.58 -6.39
N LEU A 216 5.34 -7.75 -6.02
CA LEU A 216 5.75 -7.93 -4.63
C LEU A 216 5.58 -6.65 -3.80
N ILE A 217 5.87 -5.47 -4.36
CA ILE A 217 5.61 -4.18 -3.71
C ILE A 217 4.11 -3.99 -3.52
N LEU A 218 3.30 -4.20 -4.56
CA LEU A 218 1.84 -4.11 -4.48
C LEU A 218 1.29 -5.08 -3.43
N THR A 219 1.83 -6.30 -3.37
CA THR A 219 1.46 -7.30 -2.36
C THR A 219 1.80 -6.85 -0.94
N MET A 220 2.97 -6.22 -0.73
CA MET A 220 3.33 -5.63 0.55
C MET A 220 2.34 -4.53 0.96
N ILE A 221 2.09 -3.58 0.06
CA ILE A 221 1.17 -2.46 0.31
C ILE A 221 -0.23 -3.00 0.62
N TYR A 222 -0.75 -3.89 -0.23
CA TYR A 222 -2.06 -4.52 -0.03
C TYR A 222 -2.18 -5.24 1.31
N ARG A 223 -1.12 -5.94 1.75
CA ARG A 223 -1.17 -6.70 3.01
C ARG A 223 -0.98 -5.82 4.25
N LEU A 224 -0.14 -4.79 4.18
CA LEU A 224 0.28 -4.02 5.36
C LEU A 224 -0.43 -2.68 5.50
N MET A 225 -0.89 -2.09 4.40
CA MET A 225 -1.50 -0.76 4.33
C MET A 225 -2.44 -0.63 3.12
N PRO A 226 -3.45 -1.53 2.99
CA PRO A 226 -4.36 -1.56 1.84
C PRO A 226 -5.09 -0.24 1.61
N THR A 227 -5.26 0.60 2.63
CA THR A 227 -5.92 1.90 2.51
C THR A 227 -5.19 2.83 1.54
N LEU A 228 -3.86 2.71 1.37
CA LEU A 228 -3.15 3.50 0.34
C LEU A 228 -3.67 3.22 -1.09
N ILE A 229 -4.03 1.97 -1.37
CA ILE A 229 -4.60 1.59 -2.66
C ILE A 229 -6.05 2.09 -2.77
N LYS A 230 -6.85 1.91 -1.71
CA LYS A 230 -8.26 2.34 -1.67
C LYS A 230 -8.42 3.85 -1.88
N GLU A 231 -7.52 4.64 -1.30
CA GLU A 231 -7.51 6.11 -1.41
C GLU A 231 -6.78 6.62 -2.67
N GLY A 232 -6.41 5.74 -3.60
CA GLY A 232 -5.80 6.13 -4.87
C GLY A 232 -4.43 6.79 -4.74
N LYS A 233 -3.64 6.42 -3.72
CA LYS A 233 -2.29 6.97 -3.47
C LYS A 233 -1.16 6.21 -4.17
N VAL A 234 -1.46 5.03 -4.72
CA VAL A 234 -0.47 4.14 -5.32
C VAL A 234 -0.60 4.17 -6.84
N PHE A 235 0.52 4.42 -7.51
CA PHE A 235 0.61 4.57 -8.96
C PHE A 235 1.70 3.64 -9.50
N ILE A 236 1.59 3.32 -10.78
CA ILE A 236 2.61 2.59 -11.53
C ILE A 236 3.11 3.54 -12.61
N ALA A 237 4.43 3.73 -12.68
CA ALA A 237 5.02 4.47 -13.77
C ALA A 237 5.01 3.62 -15.04
N GLU A 238 4.60 4.22 -16.16
CA GLU A 238 4.74 3.65 -17.49
C GLU A 238 5.81 4.44 -18.24
N SER A 239 6.84 3.76 -18.73
CA SER A 239 7.88 4.38 -19.55
C SER A 239 7.64 4.06 -21.03
N PRO A 240 8.10 4.91 -21.96
CA PRO A 240 7.99 4.62 -23.38
C PRO A 240 8.78 3.35 -23.74
N LEU A 241 8.22 2.53 -24.63
CA LEU A 241 8.89 1.34 -25.15
C LEU A 241 9.91 1.69 -26.24
N TYR A 242 9.64 2.76 -26.99
CA TYR A 242 10.46 3.20 -28.10
C TYR A 242 10.69 4.70 -28.06
N GLU A 243 11.90 5.08 -28.45
CA GLU A 243 12.27 6.44 -28.82
C GLU A 243 12.64 6.42 -30.31
N ILE A 244 11.96 7.24 -31.09
CA ILE A 244 12.21 7.38 -32.52
C ILE A 244 12.67 8.81 -32.77
N THR A 245 13.85 8.98 -33.35
CA THR A 245 14.42 10.29 -33.67
C THR A 245 14.52 10.45 -35.16
N CYS A 246 13.96 11.54 -35.71
CA CYS A 246 14.13 11.92 -37.10
C CYS A 246 14.51 13.41 -37.18
N LYS A 247 15.79 13.69 -37.45
CA LYS A 247 16.36 15.05 -37.42
C LYS A 247 16.15 15.71 -36.05
N ASP A 248 15.32 16.73 -35.97
CA ASP A 248 15.04 17.52 -34.77
C ASP A 248 13.74 17.09 -34.06
N GLU A 249 13.06 16.07 -34.58
CA GLU A 249 11.79 15.55 -34.04
C GLU A 249 12.03 14.22 -33.32
N THR A 250 11.46 14.07 -32.12
CA THR A 250 11.52 12.84 -31.31
C THR A 250 10.11 12.38 -30.94
N TRP A 251 9.82 11.09 -31.17
CA TRP A 251 8.56 10.44 -30.79
C TRP A 251 8.83 9.39 -29.72
N PHE A 252 8.12 9.50 -28.59
CA PHE A 252 8.09 8.48 -27.54
C PHE A 252 6.84 7.62 -27.70
N CYS A 253 7.02 6.32 -27.95
CA CYS A 253 5.92 5.40 -28.21
C CYS A 253 5.82 4.37 -27.08
N TYR A 254 4.63 4.24 -26.50
CA TYR A 254 4.30 3.32 -25.41
C TYR A 254 3.75 1.99 -25.91
N THR A 255 3.31 1.94 -27.17
CA THR A 255 2.78 0.72 -27.79
C THR A 255 3.42 0.44 -29.15
N GLU A 256 3.36 -0.83 -29.59
CA GLU A 256 3.81 -1.20 -30.94
C GLU A 256 3.00 -0.48 -32.02
N LYS A 257 1.72 -0.19 -31.74
CA LYS A 257 0.84 0.55 -32.63
C LYS A 257 1.30 2.00 -32.76
N GLU A 258 1.57 2.69 -31.65
CA GLU A 258 2.10 4.06 -31.69
C GLU A 258 3.41 4.16 -32.45
N LYS A 259 4.29 3.16 -32.31
CA LYS A 259 5.50 3.06 -33.12
C LYS A 259 5.17 2.97 -34.62
N GLN A 260 4.22 2.12 -35.01
CA GLN A 260 3.82 2.02 -36.43
C GLN A 260 3.23 3.34 -36.94
N ASP A 261 2.39 3.99 -36.15
CA ASP A 261 1.76 5.27 -36.50
C ASP A 261 2.82 6.38 -36.65
N ALA A 262 3.79 6.45 -35.74
CA ALA A 262 4.92 7.38 -35.83
C ALA A 262 5.80 7.11 -37.07
N LEU A 263 6.05 5.84 -37.40
CA LEU A 263 6.81 5.49 -38.62
C LEU A 263 6.09 5.86 -39.91
N LEU A 264 4.75 5.78 -39.93
CA LEU A 264 3.95 6.25 -41.06
C LEU A 264 4.02 7.78 -41.23
N GLU A 265 4.05 8.54 -40.13
CA GLU A 265 4.21 9.99 -40.14
C GLU A 265 5.63 10.42 -40.56
N ILE A 266 6.64 9.65 -40.18
CA ILE A 266 8.04 9.89 -40.58
C ILE A 266 8.22 9.64 -42.08
N GLY A 267 7.57 8.61 -42.63
CA GLY A 267 7.68 8.24 -44.04
C GLY A 267 9.10 7.79 -44.42
N ASP A 268 9.57 8.17 -45.60
CA ASP A 268 10.89 7.76 -46.13
C ASP A 268 12.07 8.56 -45.54
N ARG A 269 11.82 9.42 -44.54
CA ARG A 269 12.89 10.18 -43.87
C ARG A 269 13.80 9.23 -43.11
N LYS A 270 15.10 9.54 -43.04
CA LYS A 270 16.05 8.75 -42.24
C LYS A 270 15.79 8.96 -40.75
N TYR A 271 15.50 7.88 -40.03
CA TYR A 271 15.25 7.87 -38.59
C TYR A 271 16.15 6.87 -37.86
N THR A 272 16.25 7.02 -36.54
CA THR A 272 16.82 6.04 -35.61
C THR A 272 15.75 5.58 -34.64
N ILE A 273 15.69 4.27 -34.37
CA ILE A 273 14.80 3.70 -33.35
C ILE A 273 15.65 3.12 -32.24
N GLN A 274 15.41 3.58 -31.02
CA GLN A 274 15.94 2.99 -29.80
C GLN A 274 14.79 2.32 -29.04
N ARG A 275 15.01 1.08 -28.63
CA ARG A 275 14.05 0.33 -27.80
C ARG A 275 14.53 0.37 -26.36
N SER A 276 13.69 0.84 -25.45
CA SER A 276 13.98 0.77 -24.01
C SER A 276 13.97 -0.69 -23.56
N LYS A 277 15.06 -1.16 -22.96
CA LYS A 277 15.16 -2.49 -22.35
C LYS A 277 15.02 -2.45 -20.84
N GLY A 278 15.32 -1.31 -20.22
CA GLY A 278 15.22 -1.06 -18.79
C GLY A 278 15.40 0.42 -18.50
N LEU A 279 14.92 0.88 -17.35
CA LEU A 279 14.89 2.29 -16.97
C LEU A 279 16.30 2.88 -16.84
N GLY A 280 17.30 2.05 -16.53
CA GLY A 280 18.70 2.47 -16.41
C GLY A 280 19.41 2.77 -17.73
N GLU A 281 18.85 2.34 -18.87
CA GLU A 281 19.40 2.60 -20.21
C GLU A 281 18.76 3.83 -20.88
N ASN A 282 17.73 4.41 -20.26
CA ASN A 282 17.02 5.55 -20.81
C ASN A 282 17.75 6.86 -20.48
N GLU A 283 17.78 7.76 -21.44
CA GLU A 283 18.29 9.12 -21.22
C GLU A 283 17.37 9.87 -20.23
N PRO A 284 17.91 10.76 -19.38
CA PRO A 284 17.11 11.50 -18.41
C PRO A 284 15.96 12.30 -19.03
N GLU A 285 16.13 12.81 -20.24
CA GLU A 285 15.08 13.54 -20.98
C GLU A 285 13.91 12.64 -21.37
N MET A 286 14.19 11.42 -21.85
CA MET A 286 13.17 10.40 -22.15
C MET A 286 12.38 9.98 -20.89
N MET A 287 13.02 10.02 -19.73
CA MET A 287 12.43 9.64 -18.45
C MET A 287 11.60 10.77 -17.82
N TRP A 288 11.79 12.02 -18.27
CA TRP A 288 11.14 13.21 -17.72
C TRP A 288 9.94 13.69 -18.56
N LEU A 289 10.06 13.62 -19.89
CA LEU A 289 9.07 14.09 -20.85
C LEU A 289 7.91 13.09 -21.05
#